data_AF-A0A9D6V5L3-F1
#
_entry.id   AF-A0A9D6V5L3-F1
#
_cell.length_a   1.000
_cell.length_b   1.000
_cell.length_c   1.000
_cell.angle_alpha   90.00
_cell.angle_beta   90.00
_cell.angle_gamma   90.00
#
_symmetry.space_group_name_H-M   'P 1'
#
loop_
_entity.id
_entity.type
_entity.pdbx_description
1 polymer ?
#
loop_
_entity_poly.entity_id
_entity_poly.type
_entity_poly.pdbx_seq_one_letter_code
_entity_poly.pdbx_strand_id
1 'polypeptide(L)'
;MIDREDAERMLTLAKVDLKAIRNMPDPEAFEDSVFGFHAQQAVEKALKAWLTLRGIPYPKTHDLRLLLNLLEGTAQEDCQRFESLVDLTDFAVQFRYDFPTPAHGLDRCSIISEAQSVIGHVERLLQLMDTLE
;
A
#
# COMPACT_ATOMS: atom_id res chain seq x y z
N MET A 1 -9.75 14.06 -15.56
CA MET A 1 -9.11 15.14 -14.77
C MET A 1 -8.44 14.46 -13.60
N ILE A 2 -7.13 14.62 -13.47
CA ILE A 2 -6.39 14.05 -12.34
C ILE A 2 -6.84 14.79 -11.09
N ASP A 3 -7.36 14.06 -10.10
CA ASP A 3 -7.76 14.62 -8.81
C ASP A 3 -6.55 14.61 -7.87
N ARG A 4 -5.71 15.63 -8.01
CA ARG A 4 -4.45 15.74 -7.26
C ARG A 4 -4.69 15.79 -5.75
N GLU A 5 -5.72 16.51 -5.32
CA GLU A 5 -6.08 16.63 -3.89
C GLU A 5 -6.48 15.27 -3.31
N ASP A 6 -7.20 14.44 -4.08
CA ASP A 6 -7.50 13.06 -3.71
C ASP A 6 -6.24 12.20 -3.57
N ALA A 7 -5.30 12.31 -4.50
CA ALA A 7 -4.03 11.58 -4.43
C ALA A 7 -3.20 11.97 -3.19
N GLU A 8 -3.07 13.26 -2.89
CA GLU A 8 -2.37 13.77 -1.71
C GLU A 8 -3.03 13.33 -0.41
N ARG A 9 -4.37 13.33 -0.37
CA ARG A 9 -5.15 12.82 0.76
C ARG A 9 -4.90 11.33 0.98
N MET A 10 -4.96 10.52 -0.08
CA MET A 10 -4.67 9.08 -0.02
C MET A 10 -3.24 8.81 0.46
N LEU A 11 -2.26 9.53 -0.06
CA LEU A 11 -0.87 9.41 0.37
C LEU A 11 -0.67 9.80 1.84
N THR A 12 -1.37 10.83 2.31
CA THR A 12 -1.35 11.24 3.72
C THR A 12 -1.88 10.13 4.62
N LEU A 13 -3.00 9.50 4.25
CA LEU A 13 -3.55 8.37 5.00
C LEU A 13 -2.62 7.15 4.96
N ALA A 14 -2.00 6.85 3.81
CA ALA A 14 -1.01 5.78 3.69
C ALA A 14 0.17 5.96 4.68
N LYS A 15 0.64 7.21 4.84
CA LYS A 15 1.70 7.56 5.81
C LYS A 15 1.27 7.37 7.26
N VAL A 16 0.00 7.60 7.58
CA VAL A 16 -0.54 7.34 8.93
C VAL A 16 -0.48 5.85 9.23
N ASP A 17 -0.88 4.99 8.29
CA ASP A 17 -0.80 3.54 8.47
C ASP A 17 0.66 3.03 8.51
N LEU A 18 1.55 3.56 7.66
CA LEU A 18 2.99 3.25 7.72
C LEU A 18 3.57 3.61 9.09
N LYS A 19 3.17 4.75 9.67
CA LYS A 19 3.59 5.14 11.03
C LYS A 19 3.05 4.16 12.06
N ALA A 20 1.83 3.64 11.92
CA ALA A 20 1.28 2.64 12.84
C ALA A 20 2.14 1.36 12.83
N ILE A 21 2.37 0.76 11.65
CA ILE A 21 3.14 -0.50 11.57
C ILE A 21 4.60 -0.36 12.01
N ARG A 22 5.22 0.82 11.83
CA ARG A 22 6.55 1.12 12.38
C ARG A 22 6.62 1.12 13.91
N ASN A 23 5.50 1.34 14.58
CA ASN A 23 5.39 1.26 16.04
C ASN A 23 4.89 -0.12 16.51
N MET A 24 4.73 -1.08 15.59
CA MET A 24 4.36 -2.46 15.87
C MET A 24 5.45 -3.46 15.45
N PRO A 25 6.74 -3.24 15.77
CA PRO A 25 7.80 -4.14 15.30
C PRO A 25 7.76 -5.51 16.01
N ASP A 26 7.19 -5.57 17.21
CA ASP A 26 7.20 -6.75 18.07
C ASP A 26 5.91 -7.59 17.88
N PRO A 27 6.03 -8.85 17.39
CA PRO A 27 4.88 -9.75 17.24
C PRO A 27 4.31 -10.29 18.56
N GLU A 28 5.04 -10.21 19.67
CA GLU A 28 4.48 -10.57 20.99
C GLU A 28 3.60 -9.44 21.56
N ALA A 29 3.89 -8.19 21.18
CA ALA A 29 3.14 -7.02 21.64
C ALA A 29 1.91 -6.69 20.80
N PHE A 30 1.91 -7.08 19.52
CA PHE A 30 0.82 -6.79 18.58
C PHE A 30 0.50 -8.02 17.75
N GLU A 31 -0.79 -8.33 17.59
CA GLU A 31 -1.26 -9.41 16.73
C GLU A 31 -0.93 -9.16 15.25
N ASP A 32 -0.56 -10.21 14.51
CA ASP A 32 -0.27 -10.13 13.07
C ASP A 32 -1.48 -9.65 12.26
N SER A 33 -2.70 -9.92 12.70
CA SER A 33 -3.93 -9.42 12.07
C SER A 33 -4.02 -7.88 12.14
N VAL A 34 -3.58 -7.28 13.24
CA VAL A 34 -3.58 -5.82 13.44
C VAL A 34 -2.46 -5.18 12.61
N PHE A 35 -1.25 -5.75 12.69
CA PHE A 35 -0.12 -5.29 11.88
C PHE A 35 -0.44 -5.38 10.40
N GLY A 36 -0.89 -6.55 9.94
CA GLY A 36 -1.20 -6.84 8.55
C GLY A 36 -2.31 -5.94 8.01
N PHE A 37 -3.34 -5.63 8.80
CA PHE A 37 -4.39 -4.69 8.40
C PHE A 37 -3.84 -3.30 8.09
N HIS A 38 -3.02 -2.74 8.99
CA HIS A 38 -2.40 -1.44 8.73
C HIS A 38 -1.38 -1.50 7.59
N ALA A 39 -0.63 -2.59 7.44
CA ALA A 39 0.28 -2.77 6.31
C ALA A 39 -0.47 -2.79 4.98
N GLN A 40 -1.55 -3.57 4.89
CA GLN A 40 -2.43 -3.63 3.73
C GLN A 40 -2.99 -2.23 3.40
N GLN A 41 -3.49 -1.51 4.41
CA GLN A 41 -4.07 -0.18 4.22
C GLN A 41 -3.02 0.86 3.78
N ALA A 42 -1.80 0.79 4.31
CA ALA A 42 -0.69 1.66 3.88
C ALA A 42 -0.40 1.46 2.40
N VAL A 43 -0.28 0.21 1.96
CA VAL A 43 0.02 -0.15 0.56
C VAL A 43 -1.15 0.22 -0.36
N GLU A 44 -2.38 -0.18 -0.02
CA GLU A 44 -3.58 0.09 -0.82
C GLU A 44 -3.76 1.58 -1.10
N LYS A 45 -3.65 2.41 -0.05
CA LYS A 45 -3.84 3.86 -0.17
C LYS A 45 -2.73 4.50 -1.01
N ALA A 46 -1.49 4.01 -0.87
CA ALA A 46 -0.40 4.46 -1.73
C ALA A 46 -0.62 4.08 -3.20
N LEU A 47 -1.03 2.84 -3.49
CA LEU A 47 -1.36 2.41 -4.85
C LEU A 47 -2.54 3.20 -5.44
N LYS A 48 -3.58 3.49 -4.65
CA LYS A 48 -4.72 4.31 -5.08
C LYS A 48 -4.29 5.75 -5.38
N ALA A 49 -3.41 6.34 -4.56
CA ALA A 49 -2.82 7.63 -4.86
C ALA A 49 -2.05 7.59 -6.19
N TRP A 50 -1.23 6.56 -6.42
CA TRP A 50 -0.49 6.37 -7.67
C TRP A 50 -1.42 6.26 -8.89
N LEU A 51 -2.46 5.43 -8.82
CA LEU A 51 -3.48 5.30 -9.88
C LEU A 51 -4.16 6.64 -10.17
N THR A 52 -4.54 7.40 -9.13
CA THR A 52 -5.12 8.74 -9.28
C THR A 52 -4.17 9.69 -10.00
N LEU A 53 -2.88 9.71 -9.66
CA LEU A 53 -1.86 10.55 -10.34
C LEU A 53 -1.67 10.17 -11.81
N ARG A 54 -1.91 8.90 -12.16
CA ARG A 54 -1.90 8.44 -13.56
C ARG A 54 -3.24 8.63 -14.26
N GLY A 55 -4.26 9.16 -13.58
CA GLY A 55 -5.61 9.32 -14.12
C GLY A 55 -6.30 7.99 -14.40
N ILE A 56 -5.89 6.90 -13.75
CA ILE A 56 -6.42 5.56 -13.94
C ILE A 56 -7.55 5.33 -12.93
N PRO A 57 -8.79 5.10 -13.38
CA PRO A 57 -9.88 4.76 -12.48
C PRO A 57 -9.69 3.34 -11.93
N TYR A 58 -10.06 3.14 -10.67
CA TYR A 58 -10.00 1.84 -10.01
C TYR A 58 -11.34 1.51 -9.32
N PRO A 59 -11.73 0.22 -9.25
CA PRO A 59 -12.95 -0.18 -8.57
C PRO A 59 -12.80 -0.06 -7.04
N LYS A 60 -13.93 -0.09 -6.33
CA LYS A 60 -13.92 -0.23 -4.87
C LYS A 60 -13.48 -1.66 -4.50
N THR A 61 -12.17 -1.82 -4.33
CA THR A 61 -11.51 -3.10 -4.02
C THR A 61 -10.44 -2.89 -2.95
N HIS A 62 -10.09 -4.00 -2.29
CA HIS A 62 -8.93 -4.13 -1.41
C HIS A 62 -7.85 -5.08 -1.96
N ASP A 63 -8.07 -5.58 -3.17
CA ASP A 63 -7.16 -6.48 -3.87
C ASP A 63 -5.94 -5.72 -4.39
N LEU A 64 -4.78 -5.94 -3.76
CA LEU A 64 -3.54 -5.26 -4.13
C LEU A 64 -3.02 -5.73 -5.50
N ARG A 65 -3.23 -7.00 -5.87
CA ARG A 65 -2.85 -7.53 -7.18
C ARG A 65 -3.62 -6.83 -8.29
N LEU A 66 -4.92 -6.62 -8.09
CA LEU A 66 -5.74 -5.88 -9.05
C LEU A 66 -5.24 -4.44 -9.23
N LEU A 67 -4.88 -3.75 -8.14
CA LEU A 67 -4.37 -2.38 -8.20
C LEU A 67 -3.00 -2.31 -8.90
N LEU A 68 -2.09 -3.24 -8.61
CA LEU A 68 -0.79 -3.33 -9.29
C LEU A 68 -0.96 -3.61 -10.79
N ASN A 69 -1.84 -4.54 -11.18
CA ASN A 69 -2.12 -4.85 -12.57
C ASN A 69 -2.66 -3.64 -13.36
N LEU A 70 -3.48 -2.79 -12.72
CA LEU A 70 -3.97 -1.55 -13.34
C LEU A 70 -2.83 -0.56 -13.64
N LEU A 71 -1.79 -0.53 -12.80
CA LEU A 71 -0.60 0.29 -13.02
C LEU A 71 0.31 -0.30 -14.11
N GLU A 72 0.56 -1.61 -14.09
CA GLU A 72 1.38 -2.31 -15.13
C GLU A 72 0.79 -2.22 -16.53
N GLY A 73 -0.55 -2.10 -16.63
CA GLY A 73 -1.23 -1.84 -17.89
C GLY A 73 -0.79 -0.53 -18.57
N THR A 74 -0.04 0.33 -17.86
CA THR A 74 0.65 1.49 -18.43
C THR A 74 2.10 1.17 -18.71
N ALA A 75 2.57 1.42 -19.93
CA ALA A 75 3.87 0.98 -20.46
C ALA A 75 5.13 1.59 -19.78
N GLN A 76 5.02 2.18 -18.59
CA GLN A 76 6.08 2.93 -17.91
C GLN A 76 6.29 2.57 -16.43
N GLU A 77 5.48 1.69 -15.84
CA GLU A 77 5.57 1.39 -14.40
C GLU A 77 6.16 0.00 -14.14
N ASP A 78 7.22 -0.07 -13.33
CA ASP A 78 7.78 -1.31 -12.80
C ASP A 78 7.11 -1.64 -11.44
N CYS A 79 5.97 -2.32 -11.51
CA CYS A 79 5.22 -2.74 -10.33
C CYS A 79 5.63 -4.12 -9.81
N GLN A 80 6.37 -4.92 -10.60
CA GLN A 80 6.80 -6.27 -10.22
C GLN A 80 7.59 -6.30 -8.91
N ARG A 81 8.33 -5.22 -8.63
CA ARG A 81 9.07 -5.04 -7.37
C ARG A 81 8.19 -4.98 -6.11
N PHE A 82 6.87 -4.86 -6.25
CA PHE A 82 5.89 -4.80 -5.16
C PHE A 82 4.99 -6.05 -5.09
N GLU A 83 5.28 -7.06 -5.91
CA GLU A 83 4.49 -8.30 -5.99
C GLU A 83 4.44 -9.06 -4.65
N SER A 84 5.51 -8.99 -3.85
CA SER A 84 5.60 -9.56 -2.50
C SER A 84 4.59 -8.98 -1.51
N LEU A 85 4.04 -7.79 -1.78
CA LEU A 85 3.01 -7.16 -0.95
C LEU A 85 1.60 -7.69 -1.23
N VAL A 86 1.39 -8.45 -2.31
CA VAL A 86 0.05 -8.93 -2.70
C VAL A 86 -0.61 -9.76 -1.60
N ASP A 87 0.16 -10.56 -0.88
CA ASP A 87 -0.33 -11.43 0.20
C ASP A 87 -0.95 -10.63 1.36
N LEU A 88 -0.65 -9.32 1.47
CA LEU A 88 -1.32 -8.44 2.42
C LEU A 88 -2.81 -8.28 2.13
N THR A 89 -3.30 -8.61 0.92
CA THR A 89 -4.73 -8.60 0.57
C THR A 89 -5.55 -9.45 1.54
N ASP A 90 -4.98 -10.52 2.09
CA ASP A 90 -5.67 -11.37 3.07
C ASP A 90 -6.02 -10.59 4.35
N PHE A 91 -5.24 -9.56 4.67
CA PHE A 91 -5.39 -8.68 5.83
C PHE A 91 -6.29 -7.46 5.60
N ALA A 92 -6.91 -7.34 4.42
CA ALA A 92 -7.75 -6.18 4.07
C ALA A 92 -8.96 -5.96 4.99
N VAL A 93 -9.41 -6.99 5.71
CA VAL A 93 -10.60 -6.92 6.56
C VAL A 93 -10.27 -7.37 7.98
N GLN A 94 -10.34 -6.44 8.93
CA GLN A 94 -9.93 -6.62 10.33
C GLN A 94 -10.59 -7.79 11.09
N PHE A 95 -11.76 -8.28 10.66
CA PHE A 95 -12.60 -9.24 11.41
C PHE A 95 -12.80 -10.61 10.74
N ARG A 96 -11.83 -11.09 9.96
CA ARG A 96 -11.87 -12.50 9.53
C ARG A 96 -11.47 -13.38 10.71
N TYR A 97 -12.43 -14.13 11.27
CA TYR A 97 -12.17 -15.11 12.33
C TYR A 97 -11.23 -16.26 11.89
N ASP A 98 -11.02 -16.41 10.58
CA ASP A 98 -10.22 -17.46 9.95
C ASP A 98 -8.96 -16.90 9.26
N PHE A 99 -8.24 -15.98 9.91
CA PHE A 99 -6.91 -15.63 9.40
C PHE A 99 -6.04 -16.88 9.43
N PRO A 100 -5.51 -17.37 8.30
CA PRO A 100 -4.43 -18.33 8.35
C PRO A 100 -3.27 -17.60 9.03
N THR A 101 -3.00 -17.94 10.29
CA THR A 101 -1.78 -17.51 10.95
C THR A 101 -0.63 -18.03 10.08
N PRO A 102 0.20 -17.16 9.50
CA PRO A 102 1.32 -17.62 8.71
C PRO A 102 2.14 -18.57 9.57
N ALA A 103 2.51 -19.74 9.06
CA ALA A 103 3.24 -20.76 9.84
C ALA A 103 4.55 -20.23 10.45
N HIS A 104 5.07 -19.11 9.92
CA HIS A 104 6.30 -18.46 10.35
C HIS A 104 6.11 -16.99 10.78
N GLY A 105 4.88 -16.53 11.02
CA GLY A 105 4.57 -15.12 11.28
C GLY A 105 4.85 -14.20 10.09
N LEU A 106 4.54 -12.91 10.22
CA LEU A 106 4.85 -11.89 9.20
C LEU A 106 6.28 -11.37 9.34
N ASP A 107 7.00 -11.22 8.22
CA ASP A 107 8.25 -10.45 8.20
C ASP A 107 7.94 -8.94 8.23
N ARG A 108 7.74 -8.44 9.45
CA ARG A 108 7.37 -7.04 9.68
C ARG A 108 8.41 -6.06 9.15
N CYS A 109 9.69 -6.42 9.22
CA CYS A 109 10.79 -5.58 8.74
C CYS A 109 10.74 -5.43 7.22
N SER A 110 10.58 -6.53 6.48
CA SER A 110 10.44 -6.50 5.02
C SER A 110 9.20 -5.70 4.62
N ILE A 111 8.05 -6.00 5.24
CA ILE A 111 6.78 -5.33 4.94
C ILE A 111 6.86 -3.82 5.18
N ILE A 112 7.46 -3.37 6.30
CA ILE A 112 7.65 -1.93 6.57
C ILE A 112 8.52 -1.28 5.50
N SER A 113 9.62 -1.93 5.11
CA SER A 113 10.57 -1.43 4.11
C SER A 113 9.92 -1.30 2.72
N GLU A 114 9.17 -2.33 2.33
CA GLU A 114 8.47 -2.37 1.06
C GLU A 114 7.32 -1.37 1.00
N ALA A 115 6.48 -1.27 2.05
CA ALA A 115 5.43 -0.25 2.15
C ALA A 115 6.00 1.17 2.08
N GLN A 116 7.14 1.41 2.74
CA GLN A 116 7.88 2.67 2.61
C GLN A 116 8.36 2.92 1.18
N SER A 117 8.78 1.88 0.45
CA SER A 117 9.21 1.98 -0.95
C SER A 117 8.05 2.35 -1.88
N VAL A 118 6.84 1.83 -1.66
CA VAL A 118 5.63 2.23 -2.40
C VAL A 118 5.33 3.71 -2.14
N ILE A 119 5.23 4.11 -0.87
CA ILE A 119 4.94 5.50 -0.48
C ILE A 119 5.98 6.46 -1.05
N GLY A 120 7.27 6.14 -0.92
CA GLY A 120 8.35 6.95 -1.45
C GLY A 120 8.36 7.05 -2.98
N HIS A 121 7.85 6.04 -3.69
CA HIS A 121 7.64 6.13 -5.13
C HIS A 121 6.58 7.17 -5.47
N VAL A 122 5.42 7.12 -4.81
CA VAL A 122 4.33 8.09 -5.03
C VAL A 122 4.72 9.51 -4.66
N GLU A 123 5.49 9.69 -3.58
CA GLU A 123 6.06 11.01 -3.22
C GLU A 123 6.92 11.60 -4.33
N ARG A 124 7.78 10.78 -4.96
CA ARG A 124 8.60 11.24 -6.09
C ARG A 124 7.76 11.62 -7.30
N LEU A 125 6.68 10.89 -7.57
CA LEU A 125 5.76 11.23 -8.67
C LEU A 125 5.13 12.61 -8.47
N LEU A 126 4.64 12.91 -7.26
CA LEU A 126 4.10 14.24 -6.93
C LEU A 126 5.15 15.34 -7.12
N GLN A 127 6.36 15.14 -6.61
CA GLN A 127 7.46 16.11 -6.77
C GLN A 127 7.85 16.36 -8.23
N LEU A 128 7.80 15.32 -9.07
CA LEU A 128 8.07 15.45 -10.50
C LEU A 128 6.96 16.23 -11.22
N MET A 129 5.71 16.11 -10.77
CA MET A 129 4.60 16.91 -11.31
C MET A 129 4.74 18.38 -10.91
N ASP A 130 5.16 18.67 -9.68
CA ASP A 130 5.42 20.04 -9.18
C ASP A 130 6.54 20.78 -9.91
N THR A 131 7.50 20.04 -10.48
CA THR A 131 8.63 20.63 -11.21
C THR A 131 8.36 20.84 -12.69
N LEU A 132 7.21 20.36 -13.19
CA LEU A 132 6.77 20.50 -14.58
C LEU A 132 5.70 21.58 -14.77
N GLU A 133 5.15 22.13 -13.68
CA GLU A 133 4.25 23.30 -13.65
C GLU A 133 5.02 24.61 -13.48
#